data_AF-A0A4V6CRS0-F1
#
_entry.id   AF-A0A4V6CRS0-F1
#
_cell.length_a   1.000
_cell.length_b   1.000
_cell.length_c   1.000
_cell.angle_alpha   90.00
_cell.angle_beta   90.00
_cell.angle_gamma   90.00
#
_symmetry.space_group_name_H-M   'P 1'
#
loop_
_entity.id
_entity.type
_entity.pdbx_description
1 polymer ?
#
loop_
_entity_poly.entity_id
_entity_poly.type
_entity_poly.pdbx_seq_one_letter_code
_entity_poly.pdbx_strand_id
1 'polypeptide(L)'
;MGSKGGGLDAEDWFVDQYQDSADQPFVVHLRRLGVERLAGLVDPWATECIQPGHQMDFGGCLILVDVLDHETRRALRPPCTWNLDLQVLWNGSALQGYWGDGYLWDGFHPDYDEILNVHDPSMTDVEAAERTVEWLQEQLSRPLELRQWERPDGTTSSELWLTDIGGRISSHGRPWRRRGEPTRVTRVRPPGRSATR
;
A
#
# COMPACT_ATOMS: atom_id res chain seq x y z
N MET A 1 -7.87 24.79 -26.88
CA MET A 1 -7.75 23.52 -26.12
C MET A 1 -7.24 23.89 -24.74
N GLY A 2 -8.17 24.07 -23.80
CA GLY A 2 -7.83 24.44 -22.42
C GLY A 2 -7.34 23.20 -21.68
N SER A 3 -6.13 23.27 -21.13
CA SER A 3 -5.67 22.35 -20.10
C SER A 3 -6.60 22.50 -18.89
N LYS A 4 -7.47 21.52 -18.67
CA LYS A 4 -8.05 21.32 -17.34
C LYS A 4 -6.91 20.76 -16.49
N GLY A 5 -6.22 21.61 -15.76
CA GLY A 5 -5.54 21.18 -14.55
C GLY A 5 -6.63 20.73 -13.58
N GLY A 6 -7.07 19.48 -13.71
CA GLY A 6 -7.90 18.84 -12.69
C GLY A 6 -7.05 18.73 -11.44
N GLY A 7 -7.38 19.51 -10.42
CA GLY A 7 -6.87 19.23 -9.08
C GLY A 7 -7.28 17.81 -8.71
N LEU A 8 -6.39 17.09 -8.03
CA LEU A 8 -6.78 15.83 -7.39
C LEU A 8 -7.78 16.19 -6.29
N ASP A 9 -9.00 15.70 -6.39
CA ASP A 9 -10.05 15.96 -5.41
C ASP A 9 -10.00 14.90 -4.30
N ALA A 10 -10.55 15.20 -3.12
CA ALA A 10 -10.57 14.24 -2.00
C ALA A 10 -11.31 12.93 -2.35
N GLU A 11 -12.23 12.98 -3.31
CA GLU A 11 -12.98 11.83 -3.82
C GLU A 11 -12.12 10.85 -4.63
N ASP A 12 -10.95 11.29 -5.14
CA ASP A 12 -10.03 10.43 -5.89
C ASP A 12 -9.20 9.50 -4.98
N TRP A 13 -9.19 9.77 -3.68
CA TRP A 13 -8.39 9.02 -2.69
C TRP A 13 -9.21 7.91 -2.03
N PHE A 14 -8.55 6.78 -1.80
CA PHE A 14 -9.07 5.57 -1.16
C PHE A 14 -10.38 5.14 -1.81
N VAL A 15 -10.29 4.73 -3.07
CA VAL A 15 -11.45 4.41 -3.90
C VAL A 15 -12.18 3.22 -3.29
N ASP A 16 -13.49 3.38 -3.11
CA ASP A 16 -14.34 2.37 -2.48
C ASP A 16 -14.62 1.23 -3.47
N GLN A 17 -14.21 0.01 -3.12
CA GLN A 17 -14.65 -1.18 -3.88
C GLN A 17 -16.12 -1.54 -3.60
N TYR A 18 -16.67 -1.07 -2.47
CA TYR A 18 -18.03 -1.36 -2.03
C TYR A 18 -18.73 -0.05 -1.65
N GLN A 19 -19.85 0.26 -2.32
CA GLN A 19 -20.52 1.58 -2.32
C GLN A 19 -20.98 2.11 -0.94
N ASP A 20 -20.88 1.32 0.13
CA ASP A 20 -21.38 1.66 1.47
C ASP A 20 -20.35 2.38 2.37
N SER A 21 -19.16 2.70 1.84
CA SER A 21 -17.99 3.10 2.64
C SER A 21 -17.64 4.60 2.62
N ALA A 22 -18.19 5.36 1.66
CA ALA A 22 -17.79 6.74 1.40
C ALA A 22 -18.02 7.71 2.57
N ASP A 23 -19.01 7.44 3.42
CA ASP A 23 -19.45 8.34 4.48
C ASP A 23 -18.90 7.99 5.87
N GLN A 24 -18.06 6.95 6.01
CA GLN A 24 -17.48 6.64 7.32
C GLN A 24 -16.53 7.75 7.78
N PRO A 25 -16.62 8.25 9.03
CA PRO A 25 -15.79 9.37 9.50
C PRO A 25 -14.29 9.14 9.30
N PHE A 26 -13.80 7.94 9.61
CA PHE A 26 -12.41 7.56 9.37
C PHE A 26 -11.98 7.76 7.90
N VAL A 27 -12.76 7.24 6.95
CA VAL A 27 -12.47 7.32 5.51
C VAL A 27 -12.56 8.77 5.00
N VAL A 28 -13.58 9.52 5.43
CA VAL A 28 -13.74 10.93 5.08
C VAL A 28 -12.53 11.76 5.54
N HIS A 29 -12.09 11.55 6.78
CA HIS A 29 -10.90 12.23 7.30
C HIS A 29 -9.63 11.79 6.57
N LEU A 30 -9.49 10.50 6.29
CA LEU A 30 -8.34 9.93 5.58
C LEU A 30 -8.22 10.49 4.16
N ARG A 31 -9.32 10.61 3.42
CA ARG A 31 -9.37 11.23 2.08
C ARG A 31 -8.86 12.67 2.09
N ARG A 32 -9.35 13.48 3.02
CA ARG A 32 -8.91 14.86 3.18
C ARG A 32 -7.40 14.95 3.45
N LEU A 33 -6.91 14.13 4.38
CA LEU A 33 -5.48 14.08 4.71
C LEU A 33 -4.64 13.53 3.56
N GLY A 34 -5.16 12.61 2.76
CA GLY A 34 -4.49 12.06 1.58
C GLY A 34 -4.12 13.14 0.57
N VAL A 35 -5.08 14.03 0.25
CA VAL A 35 -4.83 15.20 -0.62
C VAL A 35 -3.72 16.10 -0.05
N GLU A 36 -3.76 16.37 1.26
CA GLU A 36 -2.84 17.31 1.90
C GLU A 36 -1.42 16.74 2.09
N ARG A 37 -1.31 15.44 2.39
CA ARG A 37 -0.09 14.83 2.95
C ARG A 37 0.48 13.69 2.12
N LEU A 38 -0.35 12.99 1.33
CA LEU A 38 0.10 11.88 0.48
C LEU A 38 0.22 12.26 -0.99
N ALA A 39 -0.35 13.41 -1.40
CA ALA A 39 -0.19 13.93 -2.74
C ALA A 39 1.30 14.05 -3.12
N GLY A 40 1.67 13.41 -4.22
CA GLY A 40 3.05 13.36 -4.70
C GLY A 40 3.92 12.28 -4.05
N LEU A 41 3.38 11.44 -3.16
CA LEU A 41 4.00 10.20 -2.69
C LEU A 41 3.32 8.95 -3.25
N VAL A 42 2.02 9.04 -3.51
CA VAL A 42 1.25 7.98 -4.14
C VAL A 42 0.17 8.57 -5.04
N ASP A 43 -0.19 7.83 -6.10
CA ASP A 43 -1.31 8.17 -6.96
C ASP A 43 -2.63 7.87 -6.21
N PRO A 44 -3.63 8.77 -6.21
CA PRO A 44 -4.90 8.49 -5.54
C PRO A 44 -5.54 7.18 -6.03
N TRP A 45 -5.35 6.82 -7.30
CA TRP A 45 -5.92 5.61 -7.90
C TRP A 45 -5.16 4.33 -7.50
N ALA A 46 -4.01 4.48 -6.85
CA ALA A 46 -3.27 3.40 -6.22
C ALA A 46 -3.73 3.14 -4.77
N THR A 47 -4.83 3.77 -4.33
CA THR A 47 -5.37 3.60 -2.99
C THR A 47 -6.78 3.03 -3.03
N GLU A 48 -7.06 2.10 -2.14
CA GLU A 48 -8.32 1.36 -2.08
C GLU A 48 -8.84 1.30 -0.63
N CYS A 49 -10.15 1.39 -0.49
CA CYS A 49 -10.86 1.16 0.76
C CYS A 49 -11.76 -0.08 0.64
N ILE A 50 -11.53 -1.05 1.52
CA ILE A 50 -12.30 -2.29 1.66
C ILE A 50 -13.00 -2.27 3.01
N GLN A 51 -14.32 -2.41 3.01
CA GLN A 51 -15.11 -2.62 4.21
C GLN A 51 -15.70 -4.02 4.26
N PRO A 52 -16.06 -4.52 5.44
CA PRO A 52 -16.75 -5.79 5.59
C PRO A 52 -18.07 -5.74 4.83
N GLY A 53 -18.11 -6.50 3.73
CA GLY A 53 -19.35 -6.99 3.13
C GLY A 53 -19.64 -8.42 3.59
N HIS A 54 -20.73 -9.01 3.10
CA HIS A 54 -21.18 -10.38 3.42
C HIS A 54 -20.14 -11.52 3.20
N GLN A 55 -18.94 -11.23 2.71
CA GLN A 55 -17.89 -12.20 2.42
C GLN A 55 -16.60 -12.02 3.25
N MET A 56 -16.46 -10.93 4.03
CA MET A 56 -15.26 -10.70 4.83
C MET A 56 -15.61 -10.29 6.27
N ASP A 57 -15.41 -11.20 7.22
CA ASP A 57 -15.73 -11.04 8.65
C ASP A 57 -14.62 -10.31 9.42
N PHE A 58 -14.12 -9.17 8.92
CA PHE A 58 -13.29 -8.29 9.75
C PHE A 58 -14.11 -7.06 10.17
N GLY A 59 -14.30 -6.86 11.47
CA GLY A 59 -14.89 -5.61 11.95
C GLY A 59 -13.94 -4.46 11.61
N GLY A 60 -14.35 -3.47 10.82
CA GLY A 60 -13.55 -2.28 10.55
C GLY A 60 -13.49 -1.81 9.10
N CYS A 61 -12.42 -1.10 8.76
CA CYS A 61 -12.10 -0.54 7.46
C CYS A 61 -10.65 -0.88 7.12
N LEU A 62 -10.43 -1.57 5.99
CA LEU A 62 -9.13 -1.94 5.47
C LEU A 62 -8.75 -1.00 4.32
N ILE A 63 -7.60 -0.35 4.45
CA ILE A 63 -7.00 0.51 3.45
C ILE A 63 -5.87 -0.26 2.79
N LEU A 64 -5.84 -0.26 1.46
CA LEU A 64 -4.74 -0.79 0.67
C LEU A 64 -4.11 0.34 -0.13
N VAL A 65 -2.78 0.36 -0.20
CA VAL A 65 -2.01 1.34 -0.96
C VAL A 65 -0.98 0.59 -1.79
N ASP A 66 -1.21 0.58 -3.10
CA ASP A 66 -0.28 0.02 -4.08
C ASP A 66 0.94 0.94 -4.22
N VAL A 67 2.11 0.40 -3.90
CA VAL A 67 3.35 1.18 -3.88
C VAL A 67 4.10 1.18 -5.21
N LEU A 68 3.65 0.40 -6.20
CA LEU A 68 4.27 0.41 -7.51
C LEU A 68 3.60 1.42 -8.44
N ASP A 69 4.36 2.41 -8.90
CA ASP A 69 3.89 3.26 -9.98
C ASP A 69 3.62 2.48 -11.28
N HIS A 70 2.79 3.07 -12.13
CA HIS A 70 2.38 2.48 -13.40
C HIS A 70 3.55 2.17 -14.35
N GLU A 71 4.59 3.01 -14.34
CA GLU A 71 5.77 2.81 -15.18
C GLU A 71 6.56 1.58 -14.73
N THR A 72 6.75 1.44 -13.42
CA THR A 72 7.38 0.31 -12.77
C THR A 72 6.59 -0.95 -13.10
N ARG A 73 5.26 -0.96 -12.90
CA ARG A 73 4.38 -2.08 -13.26
C ARG A 73 4.53 -2.51 -14.71
N ARG A 74 4.56 -1.55 -15.66
CA ARG A 74 4.76 -1.81 -17.09
C ARG A 74 6.15 -2.32 -17.43
N ALA A 75 7.16 -1.91 -16.68
CA ALA A 75 8.55 -2.33 -16.88
C ALA A 75 8.81 -3.77 -16.40
N LEU A 76 7.87 -4.38 -15.64
CA LEU A 76 7.97 -5.75 -15.17
C LEU A 76 7.68 -6.75 -16.29
N ARG A 77 8.40 -7.86 -16.27
CA ARG A 77 8.20 -8.99 -17.17
C ARG A 77 7.99 -10.26 -16.35
N PRO A 78 6.80 -10.88 -16.40
CA PRO A 78 5.55 -10.32 -16.93
C PRO A 78 5.09 -9.10 -16.11
N PRO A 79 4.17 -8.27 -16.64
CA PRO A 79 3.55 -7.20 -15.87
C PRO A 79 3.01 -7.73 -14.55
N CYS A 80 3.26 -7.02 -13.44
CA CYS A 80 2.77 -7.42 -12.13
C CYS A 80 1.26 -7.20 -12.07
N THR A 81 0.52 -8.30 -11.90
CA THR A 81 -0.95 -8.30 -11.77
C THR A 81 -1.41 -8.51 -10.33
N TRP A 82 -0.50 -8.69 -9.39
CA TRP A 82 -0.80 -8.78 -7.97
C TRP A 82 -0.56 -7.42 -7.32
N ASN A 83 -1.24 -7.19 -6.21
CA ASN A 83 -1.13 -5.95 -5.47
C ASN A 83 0.08 -6.02 -4.53
N LEU A 84 0.82 -4.91 -4.47
CA LEU A 84 1.96 -4.73 -3.59
C LEU A 84 1.57 -3.66 -2.58
N ASP A 85 0.85 -4.11 -1.56
CA ASP A 85 0.10 -3.19 -0.73
C ASP A 85 0.80 -2.94 0.60
N LEU A 86 0.91 -1.66 0.93
CA LEU A 86 0.78 -1.23 2.30
C LEU A 86 -0.68 -1.40 2.71
N GLN A 87 -0.93 -2.09 3.81
CA GLN A 87 -2.28 -2.33 4.29
C GLN A 87 -2.45 -1.70 5.67
N VAL A 88 -3.59 -1.06 5.92
CA VAL A 88 -3.95 -0.50 7.24
C VAL A 88 -5.38 -0.88 7.59
N LEU A 89 -5.60 -1.48 8.76
CA LEU A 89 -6.91 -1.82 9.31
C LEU A 89 -7.24 -0.93 10.49
N TRP A 90 -8.39 -0.27 10.45
CA TRP A 90 -9.01 0.39 11.60
C TRP A 90 -10.32 -0.31 11.97
N ASN A 91 -10.48 -0.75 13.21
CA ASN A 91 -11.69 -1.47 13.66
C ASN A 91 -12.51 -0.78 14.76
N GLY A 92 -12.21 0.49 15.05
CA GLY A 92 -12.85 1.22 16.16
C GLY A 92 -12.17 1.02 17.52
N SER A 93 -11.21 0.10 17.64
CA SER A 93 -10.49 -0.17 18.90
C SER A 93 -8.99 -0.43 18.72
N ALA A 94 -8.58 -0.74 17.50
CA ALA A 94 -7.20 -1.00 17.13
C ALA A 94 -6.92 -0.49 15.71
N LEU A 95 -5.75 0.10 15.56
CA LEU A 95 -5.18 0.52 14.29
C LEU A 95 -3.95 -0.35 14.01
N GLN A 96 -4.00 -1.08 12.91
CA GLN A 96 -2.97 -2.02 12.52
C GLN A 96 -2.51 -1.71 11.10
N GLY A 97 -1.25 -1.91 10.79
CA GLY A 97 -0.73 -1.72 9.45
C GLY A 97 0.54 -2.50 9.21
N TYR A 98 0.74 -2.94 7.98
CA TYR A 98 1.90 -3.73 7.59
C TYR A 98 2.13 -3.66 6.09
N TRP A 99 3.32 -4.08 5.67
CA TRP A 99 3.60 -4.40 4.28
C TRP A 99 3.27 -5.86 3.99
N GLY A 100 2.52 -6.16 2.92
CA GLY A 100 2.55 -7.53 2.43
C GLY A 100 1.45 -7.99 1.50
N ASP A 101 1.64 -9.25 1.11
CA ASP A 101 0.74 -10.14 0.37
C ASP A 101 0.01 -11.14 1.28
N GLY A 102 0.21 -10.99 2.61
CA GLY A 102 -0.38 -11.85 3.63
C GLY A 102 -1.75 -11.39 4.10
N TYR A 103 -2.14 -11.85 5.29
CA TYR A 103 -3.37 -11.44 5.92
C TYR A 103 -3.06 -10.62 7.18
N LEU A 104 -3.63 -9.42 7.28
CA LEU A 104 -3.48 -8.52 8.43
C LEU A 104 -3.81 -9.19 9.78
N TRP A 105 -4.66 -10.21 9.72
CA TRP A 105 -5.24 -10.92 10.86
C TRP A 105 -4.34 -12.01 11.46
N ASP A 106 -3.23 -12.38 10.80
CA ASP A 106 -2.37 -13.46 11.29
C ASP A 106 -1.46 -13.03 12.46
N GLY A 107 -1.57 -11.77 12.90
CA GLY A 107 -0.88 -11.24 14.07
C GLY A 107 0.59 -10.99 13.79
N PHE A 108 0.99 -9.73 13.82
CA PHE A 108 2.38 -9.36 13.63
C PHE A 108 3.11 -9.17 14.95
N HIS A 109 4.43 -9.40 14.94
CA HIS A 109 5.26 -9.09 16.09
C HIS A 109 5.32 -7.56 16.24
N PRO A 110 5.01 -7.00 17.42
CA PRO A 110 4.97 -5.54 17.61
C PRO A 110 6.34 -4.86 17.49
N ASP A 111 7.43 -5.64 17.56
CA ASP A 111 8.82 -5.11 17.50
C ASP A 111 9.36 -4.93 16.07
N TYR A 112 8.51 -5.05 15.06
CA TYR A 112 8.92 -4.85 13.67
C TYR A 112 8.68 -3.40 13.25
N ASP A 113 9.75 -2.69 12.91
CA ASP A 113 9.75 -1.26 12.56
C ASP A 113 8.85 -0.92 11.35
N GLU A 114 8.50 -1.92 10.55
CA GLU A 114 7.61 -1.82 9.40
C GLU A 114 6.13 -2.06 9.71
N ILE A 115 5.76 -2.23 10.99
CA ILE A 115 4.40 -2.52 11.43
C ILE A 115 3.82 -1.39 12.28
N LEU A 116 2.59 -1.02 11.98
CA LEU A 116 1.74 -0.20 12.83
C LEU A 116 0.90 -1.14 13.70
N ASN A 117 0.99 -1.01 15.02
CA ASN A 117 0.10 -1.74 15.92
C ASN A 117 -0.24 -0.90 17.14
N VAL A 118 -1.45 -0.33 17.14
CA VAL A 118 -1.96 0.50 18.22
C VAL A 118 -3.26 -0.10 18.72
N HIS A 119 -3.29 -0.50 19.99
CA HIS A 119 -4.49 -0.94 20.68
C HIS A 119 -4.94 0.15 21.65
N ASP A 120 -5.91 0.94 21.23
CA ASP A 120 -6.45 2.04 22.03
C ASP A 120 -7.96 2.16 21.76
N PRO A 121 -8.80 1.59 22.65
CA PRO A 121 -10.25 1.69 22.55
C PRO A 121 -10.80 3.12 22.67
N SER A 122 -9.98 4.08 23.09
CA SER A 122 -10.37 5.50 23.19
C SER A 122 -9.97 6.33 21.97
N MET A 123 -9.20 5.76 21.04
CA MET A 123 -8.79 6.43 19.80
C MET A 123 -10.01 6.75 18.93
N THR A 124 -10.11 8.01 18.53
CA THR A 124 -11.16 8.48 17.63
C THR A 124 -10.83 8.18 16.17
N ASP A 125 -11.84 8.19 15.30
CA ASP A 125 -11.65 8.04 13.85
C ASP A 125 -10.70 9.09 13.25
N VAL A 126 -10.72 10.31 13.78
CA VAL A 126 -9.81 11.40 13.35
C VAL A 126 -8.36 11.05 13.70
N GLU A 127 -8.11 10.67 14.94
CA GLU A 127 -6.76 10.29 15.40
C GLU A 127 -6.24 9.05 14.66
N ALA A 128 -7.12 8.08 14.39
CA ALA A 128 -6.80 6.91 13.61
C ALA A 128 -6.41 7.30 12.17
N ALA A 129 -7.13 8.22 11.52
CA ALA A 129 -6.82 8.70 10.19
C ALA A 129 -5.49 9.48 10.15
N GLU A 130 -5.22 10.33 11.15
CA GLU A 130 -3.95 11.06 11.26
C GLU A 130 -2.76 10.10 11.40
N ARG A 131 -2.85 9.12 12.31
CA ARG A 131 -1.81 8.10 12.47
C ARG A 131 -1.63 7.22 11.24
N THR A 132 -2.72 6.90 10.55
CA THR A 132 -2.66 6.15 9.29
C THR A 132 -1.83 6.91 8.26
N VAL A 133 -2.12 8.19 8.05
CA VAL A 133 -1.37 9.00 7.07
C VAL A 133 0.08 9.19 7.49
N GLU A 134 0.35 9.42 8.78
CA GLU A 134 1.73 9.54 9.27
C GLU A 134 2.54 8.28 9.01
N TRP A 135 1.97 7.13 9.34
CA TRP A 135 2.62 5.85 9.07
C TRP A 135 2.79 5.60 7.58
N LEU A 136 1.77 5.87 6.75
CA LEU A 136 1.88 5.74 5.29
C LEU A 136 2.98 6.65 4.73
N GLN A 137 3.08 7.91 5.16
CA GLN A 137 4.14 8.82 4.75
C GLN A 137 5.52 8.27 5.12
N GLU A 138 5.68 7.77 6.34
CA GLU A 138 6.92 7.16 6.80
C GLU A 138 7.28 5.97 5.92
N GLN A 139 6.37 4.99 5.77
CA GLN A 139 6.63 3.78 4.99
C GLN A 139 6.90 4.07 3.51
N LEU A 140 6.11 4.95 2.88
CA LEU A 140 6.29 5.33 1.48
C LEU A 140 7.61 6.07 1.24
N SER A 141 8.20 6.69 2.27
CA SER A 141 9.50 7.36 2.15
C SER A 141 10.70 6.41 2.22
N ARG A 142 10.47 5.14 2.60
CA ARG A 142 11.54 4.16 2.82
C ARG A 142 12.15 3.67 1.51
N PRO A 143 13.45 3.33 1.50
CA PRO A 143 14.12 2.91 0.29
C PRO A 143 13.76 1.47 -0.09
N LEU A 144 13.04 1.32 -1.22
CA LEU A 144 12.49 0.06 -1.70
C LEU A 144 13.25 -0.52 -2.90
N GLU A 145 13.40 -1.83 -2.91
CA GLU A 145 13.89 -2.60 -4.05
C GLU A 145 12.89 -3.68 -4.46
N LEU A 146 12.58 -3.72 -5.75
CA LEU A 146 11.94 -4.86 -6.38
C LEU A 146 13.01 -5.76 -6.99
N ARG A 147 13.10 -6.99 -6.48
CA ARG A 147 14.04 -8.01 -6.93
C ARG A 147 13.28 -9.05 -7.74
N GLN A 148 13.79 -9.39 -8.93
CA GLN A 148 13.15 -10.35 -9.83
C GLN A 148 14.12 -11.45 -10.24
N TRP A 149 13.61 -12.69 -10.27
CA TRP A 149 14.30 -13.87 -10.77
C TRP A 149 13.56 -14.38 -11.99
N GLU A 150 14.16 -14.21 -13.15
CA GLU A 150 13.66 -14.72 -14.42
C GLU A 150 14.30 -16.07 -14.72
N ARG A 151 13.48 -17.04 -15.10
CA ARG A 151 13.92 -18.40 -15.41
C ARG A 151 13.90 -18.65 -16.92
N PRO A 152 14.73 -19.57 -17.45
CA PRO A 152 14.76 -19.87 -18.88
C PRO A 152 13.42 -20.36 -19.45
N ASP A 153 12.53 -20.90 -18.62
CA ASP A 153 11.17 -21.30 -18.97
C ASP A 153 10.19 -20.10 -19.08
N GLY A 154 10.69 -18.87 -18.96
CA GLY A 154 9.91 -17.63 -19.00
C GLY A 154 9.18 -17.31 -17.70
N THR A 155 9.31 -18.14 -16.66
CA THR A 155 8.65 -17.87 -15.38
C THR A 155 9.44 -16.87 -14.56
N THR A 156 8.71 -16.03 -13.82
CA THR A 156 9.30 -14.99 -12.98
C THR A 156 8.85 -15.15 -11.54
N SER A 157 9.72 -14.80 -10.60
CA SER A 157 9.38 -14.62 -9.19
C SER A 157 9.95 -13.30 -8.72
N SER A 158 9.26 -12.64 -7.80
CA SER A 158 9.61 -11.29 -7.37
C SER A 158 9.56 -11.16 -5.86
N GLU A 159 10.32 -10.22 -5.31
CA GLU A 159 10.26 -9.80 -3.91
C GLU A 159 10.35 -8.28 -3.83
N LEU A 160 9.55 -7.69 -2.94
CA LEU A 160 9.73 -6.31 -2.53
C LEU A 160 10.53 -6.29 -1.21
N TRP A 161 11.50 -5.40 -1.14
CA TRP A 161 12.51 -5.37 -0.10
C TRP A 161 12.69 -3.96 0.45
N LEU A 162 12.65 -3.82 1.78
CA LEU A 162 13.04 -2.61 2.48
C LEU A 162 14.54 -2.67 2.74
N THR A 163 15.29 -1.79 2.09
CA THR A 163 16.76 -1.84 2.10
C THR A 163 17.38 -1.28 3.38
N ASP A 164 16.65 -0.43 4.10
CA ASP A 164 17.08 0.16 5.38
C ASP A 164 17.10 -0.85 6.52
N ILE A 165 16.09 -1.72 6.61
CA ILE A 165 16.02 -2.83 7.59
C ILE A 165 16.54 -4.16 7.03
N GLY A 166 16.93 -4.18 5.74
CA GLY A 166 17.44 -5.38 5.09
C GLY A 166 16.42 -6.53 5.04
N GLY A 167 15.12 -6.21 5.00
CA GLY A 167 14.02 -7.16 5.13
C GLY A 167 13.17 -7.30 3.88
N ARG A 168 12.72 -8.53 3.59
CA ARG A 168 11.69 -8.80 2.59
C ARG A 168 10.32 -8.50 3.19
N ILE A 169 9.52 -7.73 2.45
CA ILE A 169 8.18 -7.32 2.88
C ILE A 169 7.05 -7.93 2.06
N SER A 170 7.30 -8.35 0.83
CA SER A 170 6.31 -9.07 0.04
C SER A 170 6.99 -9.97 -0.98
N SER A 171 6.30 -11.03 -1.44
CA SER A 171 6.85 -11.96 -2.41
C SER A 171 5.81 -12.46 -3.39
N HIS A 172 6.22 -12.80 -4.60
CA HIS A 172 5.36 -13.46 -5.56
C HIS A 172 6.09 -14.57 -6.31
N GLY A 173 5.32 -15.59 -6.69
CA GLY A 173 5.84 -16.79 -7.32
C GLY A 173 6.45 -17.77 -6.31
N ARG A 174 7.03 -18.86 -6.85
CA ARG A 174 7.44 -20.00 -6.03
C ARG A 174 8.80 -19.74 -5.35
N PRO A 175 8.95 -19.98 -4.04
CA PRO A 175 10.19 -19.71 -3.30
C PRO A 175 11.45 -20.35 -3.92
N TRP A 176 11.36 -21.59 -4.42
CA TRP A 176 12.50 -22.26 -5.05
C TRP A 176 13.01 -21.57 -6.32
N ARG A 177 12.18 -20.75 -6.96
CA ARG A 177 12.55 -19.93 -8.13
C ARG A 177 13.28 -18.64 -7.75
N ARG A 178 13.48 -18.37 -6.46
CA ARG A 178 14.26 -17.22 -5.94
C ARG A 178 15.64 -17.61 -5.42
N ARG A 179 16.10 -18.82 -5.74
CA ARG A 179 17.47 -19.26 -5.40
C ARG A 179 18.51 -18.56 -6.28
N GLY A 180 19.56 -18.04 -5.65
CA GLY A 180 20.65 -17.29 -6.29
C GLY A 180 20.39 -15.79 -6.33
N GLU A 181 21.31 -15.06 -6.97
CA GLU A 181 21.15 -13.61 -7.17
C GLU A 181 19.92 -13.27 -8.03
N PRO A 182 19.22 -12.16 -7.76
CA PRO A 182 18.18 -11.67 -8.64
C PRO A 182 18.72 -11.41 -10.06
N THR A 183 17.94 -11.76 -11.07
CA THR A 183 18.22 -11.39 -12.47
C THR A 183 18.14 -9.88 -12.67
N ARG A 184 17.22 -9.23 -11.95
CA ARG A 184 17.00 -7.80 -12.03
C ARG A 184 16.69 -7.23 -10.64
N VAL A 185 17.29 -6.09 -10.34
CA VAL A 185 16.96 -5.28 -9.17
C VAL A 185 16.54 -3.91 -9.67
N THR A 186 15.32 -3.50 -9.33
CA THR A 186 14.76 -2.20 -9.66
C THR A 186 14.55 -1.44 -8.36
N ARG A 187 15.19 -0.28 -8.21
CA ARG A 187 14.87 0.63 -7.11
C ARG A 187 13.48 1.20 -7.36
N VAL A 188 12.55 0.92 -6.45
CA VAL A 188 11.21 1.47 -6.48
C VAL A 188 11.31 2.85 -5.88
N ARG A 189 11.06 3.88 -6.69
CA ARG A 189 10.85 5.21 -6.13
C ARG A 189 9.45 5.25 -5.54
N PRO A 190 9.22 6.03 -4.47
CA PRO A 190 7.86 6.37 -4.08
C PRO A 190 7.11 6.90 -5.32
N PRO A 191 5.86 6.47 -5.58
CA PRO A 191 5.05 6.94 -6.71
C PRO A 191 4.82 8.46 -6.64
N GLY A 192 5.79 9.23 -7.13
CA GLY A 192 5.89 10.62 -6.70
C GLY A 192 6.79 11.48 -7.56
N ARG A 193 6.77 11.26 -8.88
CA ARG A 193 7.13 12.23 -9.94
C ARG A 193 6.92 11.56 -11.29
N SER A 194 5.67 11.35 -11.68
CA SER A 194 5.35 11.43 -13.10
C SER A 194 5.58 12.87 -13.50
N ALA A 195 6.71 13.13 -14.18
CA ALA A 195 6.91 14.41 -14.84
C ALA A 195 5.74 14.61 -15.80
N THR A 196 4.86 15.55 -15.47
CA THR A 196 3.81 16.04 -16.36
C THR A 196 4.42 16.32 -17.72
N ARG A 197 3.99 15.57 -18.74
CA ARG A 197 4.24 15.90 -20.14
C ARG A 197 3.08 16.72 -20.68
#